data_AF-A0A1G5X0Z5-F1
#
_entry.id   AF-A0A1G5X0Z5-F1
#
_cell.length_a   1.000
_cell.length_b   1.000
_cell.length_c   1.000
_cell.angle_alpha   90.00
_cell.angle_beta   90.00
_cell.angle_gamma   90.00
#
_symmetry.space_group_name_H-M   'P 1'
#
loop_
_entity.id
_entity.type
_entity.pdbx_description
1 polymer ?
#
loop_
_entity_poly.entity_id
_entity_poly.type
_entity_poly.pdbx_seq_one_letter_code
_entity_poly.pdbx_strand_id
1 'polypeptide(L)'
;MTERKHSTPWKDRPAAEKITLIIGWCVIASLMMYGFLPNKPEPSAPSPGAASEAQPSTARYNGPSAQALSSATQHLLQLDSAMAEGMQILKAGQRHELNAHSQRFKSLLEGSYAQFGRSVFQPLGKCTSAAIFANSWWQAHVTAIRQGGTEPIPGSIQSHMDEYILNRADCLQSANPSVETAAPTIDKTRRIDQRT
;
A
#
# COMPACT_ATOMS: atom_id res chain seq x y z
N MET A 1 11.85 53.31 35.60
CA MET A 1 12.43 52.73 34.37
C MET A 1 11.31 52.13 33.56
N THR A 2 10.93 52.76 32.45
CA THR A 2 9.96 52.23 31.49
C THR A 2 10.55 52.35 30.10
N GLU A 3 11.00 51.21 29.58
CA GLU A 3 11.50 51.07 28.22
C GLU A 3 10.34 51.26 27.24
N ARG A 4 10.35 52.35 26.46
CA ARG A 4 9.40 52.51 25.35
C ARG A 4 9.89 51.66 24.18
N LYS A 5 9.18 50.58 23.88
CA LYS A 5 9.40 49.81 22.65
C LYS A 5 9.03 50.67 21.45
N HIS A 6 10.02 51.03 20.63
CA HIS A 6 9.82 51.72 19.37
C HIS A 6 9.23 50.73 18.36
N SER A 7 7.95 50.88 18.04
CA SER A 7 7.35 50.20 16.88
C SER A 7 7.57 51.06 15.65
N THR A 8 8.32 50.53 14.68
CA THR A 8 8.50 51.19 13.38
C THR A 8 7.18 51.18 12.60
N PRO A 9 6.78 52.33 12.02
CA PRO A 9 5.55 52.44 11.24
C PRO A 9 5.61 51.57 9.98
N TRP A 10 4.48 50.93 9.65
CA TRP A 10 4.34 49.87 8.65
C TRP A 10 4.90 50.21 7.25
N LYS A 11 4.86 51.49 6.86
CA LYS A 11 5.30 51.92 5.52
C LYS A 11 6.80 51.77 5.33
N ASP A 12 7.59 51.91 6.39
CA ASP A 12 9.06 52.00 6.32
C ASP A 12 9.77 50.65 6.44
N ARG A 13 9.02 49.54 6.59
CA ARG A 13 9.64 48.20 6.64
C ARG A 13 10.08 47.73 5.26
N PRO A 14 11.28 47.13 5.14
CA PRO A 14 11.77 46.58 3.89
C PRO A 14 10.85 45.45 3.39
N ALA A 15 10.70 45.34 2.08
CA ALA A 15 9.72 44.43 1.45
C ALA A 15 9.87 42.97 1.89
N ALA A 16 11.10 42.53 2.17
CA ALA A 16 11.38 41.18 2.66
C ALA A 16 10.72 40.90 4.02
N GLU A 17 10.72 41.86 4.96
CA GLU A 17 10.14 41.69 6.29
C GLU A 17 8.60 41.68 6.26
N LYS A 18 8.01 42.42 5.31
CA LYS A 18 6.55 42.41 5.08
C LYS A 18 6.07 41.05 4.54
N ILE A 19 6.84 40.44 3.65
CA ILE A 19 6.50 39.14 3.03
C ILE A 19 6.53 38.02 4.08
N THR A 20 7.52 38.00 4.97
CA THR A 20 7.60 36.98 6.04
C THR A 20 6.43 37.07 7.02
N LEU A 21 5.98 38.29 7.34
CA LEU A 21 4.82 38.51 8.22
C LEU A 21 3.51 38.03 7.57
N ILE A 22 3.33 38.26 6.26
CA ILE A 22 2.16 37.80 5.52
C ILE A 22 2.14 36.27 5.44
N ILE A 23 3.26 35.64 5.09
CA ILE A 23 3.37 34.18 5.01
C ILE A 23 3.13 33.54 6.38
N GLY A 24 3.71 34.10 7.45
CA GLY A 24 3.50 33.62 8.82
C GLY A 24 2.02 33.66 9.24
N TRP A 25 1.29 34.71 8.85
CA TRP A 25 -0.14 34.82 9.14
C TRP A 25 -0.99 33.80 8.36
N CYS A 26 -0.65 33.51 7.11
CA CYS A 26 -1.34 32.50 6.29
C CYS A 26 -1.19 31.06 6.86
N VAL A 27 -0.03 30.72 7.42
CA VAL A 27 0.20 29.41 8.04
C VAL A 27 -0.64 29.26 9.32
N ILE A 28 -0.73 30.32 10.14
CA ILE A 28 -1.56 30.33 11.36
C ILE A 28 -3.05 30.25 11.01
N ALA A 29 -3.51 30.98 9.99
CA ALA A 29 -4.89 30.93 9.53
C ALA A 29 -5.27 29.53 8.98
N SER A 30 -4.35 28.87 8.27
CA SER A 30 -4.56 27.51 7.78
C SER A 30 -4.68 26.50 8.92
N LEU A 31 -3.81 26.59 9.94
CA LEU A 31 -3.88 25.72 11.12
C LEU A 31 -5.18 25.92 11.94
N MET A 32 -5.68 27.16 12.02
CA MET A 32 -6.96 27.46 12.68
C MET A 32 -8.16 26.88 11.91
N MET A 33 -8.08 26.80 10.58
CA MET A 33 -9.14 26.21 9.75
C MET A 33 -9.20 24.68 9.85
N TYR A 34 -8.07 24.02 10.13
CA TYR A 34 -8.02 22.58 10.40
C TYR A 34 -8.29 22.19 11.86
N GLY A 35 -8.14 23.12 12.81
CA GLY A 35 -8.32 22.85 14.25
C GLY A 35 -9.76 22.97 14.79
N PHE A 36 -10.73 23.38 13.96
CA PHE A 36 -12.08 23.72 14.42
C PHE A 36 -13.19 23.19 13.51
N LEU A 37 -13.10 21.94 13.07
CA LEU A 37 -14.26 21.18 12.61
C LEU A 37 -14.85 20.40 13.79
N PRO A 38 -15.98 20.85 14.37
CA PRO A 38 -16.71 20.04 15.34
C PRO A 38 -17.31 18.83 14.63
N ASN A 39 -16.71 17.65 14.81
CA ASN A 39 -17.40 16.39 14.61
C ASN A 39 -18.54 16.33 15.64
N LYS A 40 -19.75 16.69 15.23
CA LYS A 40 -20.96 16.34 15.96
C LYS A 40 -21.80 15.40 15.08
N PRO A 41 -22.19 14.22 15.59
CA PRO A 41 -22.99 13.26 14.86
C PRO A 41 -24.47 13.68 14.91
N GLU A 42 -25.10 13.81 13.74
CA GLU A 42 -26.54 14.05 13.65
C GLU A 42 -27.27 12.72 13.45
N PRO A 43 -28.14 12.29 14.38
CA PRO A 43 -28.93 11.06 14.25
C PRO A 43 -30.14 11.32 13.36
N SER A 44 -30.14 10.77 12.14
CA SER A 44 -31.34 10.65 11.31
C SER A 44 -31.75 9.18 11.18
N ALA A 45 -33.03 8.94 11.44
CA ALA A 45 -33.72 7.66 11.47
C ALA A 45 -33.63 6.89 10.11
N PRO A 46 -33.94 5.58 10.09
CA PRO A 46 -33.33 4.60 9.19
C PRO A 46 -33.88 4.68 7.77
N SER A 47 -32.98 4.77 6.78
CA SER A 47 -33.27 4.45 5.39
C SER A 47 -33.00 2.96 5.15
N PRO A 48 -34.00 2.13 4.84
CA PRO A 48 -33.81 0.71 4.54
C PRO A 48 -33.29 0.58 3.11
N GLY A 49 -31.99 0.81 2.89
CA GLY A 49 -31.44 0.73 1.54
C GLY A 49 -29.92 0.79 1.39
N ALA A 50 -29.16 0.97 2.47
CA ALA A 50 -27.70 1.00 2.42
C ALA A 50 -27.09 0.17 3.54
N ALA A 51 -27.49 -1.10 3.61
CA ALA A 51 -26.60 -2.13 4.12
C ALA A 51 -25.56 -2.44 3.02
N SER A 52 -24.65 -1.50 2.78
CA SER A 52 -23.32 -1.88 2.33
C SER A 52 -22.48 -1.77 3.59
N GLU A 53 -22.25 -2.93 4.20
CA GLU A 53 -21.35 -3.13 5.33
C GLU A 53 -20.16 -2.16 5.22
N ALA A 54 -20.06 -1.25 6.19
CA ALA A 54 -18.77 -0.70 6.58
C ALA A 54 -17.98 -1.89 7.15
N GLN A 55 -17.34 -2.63 6.26
CA GLN A 55 -16.59 -3.84 6.59
C GLN A 55 -15.37 -3.44 7.44
N PRO A 56 -15.06 -4.17 8.53
CA PRO A 56 -13.89 -3.87 9.35
C PRO A 56 -12.62 -4.00 8.50
N SER A 57 -11.87 -2.91 8.36
CA SER A 57 -10.63 -2.80 7.55
C SER A 57 -9.43 -3.57 8.11
N THR A 58 -9.66 -4.59 8.93
CA THR A 58 -8.64 -5.39 9.64
C THR A 58 -8.91 -6.88 9.64
N ALA A 59 -10.00 -7.35 9.02
CA ALA A 59 -10.27 -8.78 8.93
C ALA A 59 -9.27 -9.45 7.97
N ARG A 60 -8.43 -10.35 8.50
CA ARG A 60 -7.60 -11.23 7.68
C ARG A 60 -8.50 -12.17 6.88
N TYR A 61 -8.22 -12.30 5.59
CA TYR A 61 -8.90 -13.24 4.73
C TYR A 61 -8.34 -14.65 4.95
N ASN A 62 -9.22 -15.60 5.28
CA ASN A 62 -8.87 -16.99 5.58
C ASN A 62 -9.17 -17.95 4.42
N GLY A 63 -9.57 -17.44 3.25
CA GLY A 63 -9.90 -18.28 2.09
C GLY A 63 -10.44 -17.47 0.91
N PRO A 64 -10.74 -18.15 -0.22
CA PRO A 64 -11.30 -17.54 -1.41
C PRO A 64 -12.68 -16.92 -1.14
N SER A 65 -12.90 -15.70 -1.61
CA SER A 65 -14.18 -14.98 -1.50
C SER A 65 -14.19 -13.79 -2.44
N ALA A 66 -15.36 -13.23 -2.73
CA ALA A 66 -15.46 -12.02 -3.56
C ALA A 66 -14.68 -10.84 -2.94
N GLN A 67 -14.73 -10.69 -1.61
CA GLN A 67 -14.00 -9.67 -0.87
C GLN A 67 -12.49 -9.92 -0.89
N ALA A 68 -12.05 -11.17 -0.69
CA ALA A 68 -10.64 -11.54 -0.80
C ALA A 68 -10.10 -11.25 -2.21
N LEU A 69 -10.85 -11.60 -3.26
CA LEU A 69 -10.47 -11.34 -4.65
C LEU A 69 -10.36 -9.83 -4.94
N SER A 70 -11.33 -9.05 -4.47
CA SER A 70 -11.32 -7.59 -4.62
C SER A 70 -10.10 -6.97 -3.92
N SER A 71 -9.85 -7.34 -2.66
CA SER A 71 -8.69 -6.86 -1.89
C SER A 71 -7.36 -7.32 -2.49
N ALA A 72 -7.26 -8.57 -2.94
CA ALA A 72 -6.07 -9.08 -3.63
C ALA A 72 -5.79 -8.28 -4.91
N THR A 73 -6.82 -8.04 -5.72
CA THR A 73 -6.71 -7.24 -6.96
C THR A 73 -6.23 -5.83 -6.66
N GLN A 74 -6.86 -5.15 -5.70
CA GLN A 74 -6.47 -3.81 -5.30
C GLN A 74 -5.03 -3.77 -4.78
N HIS A 75 -4.64 -4.72 -3.94
CA HIS A 75 -3.29 -4.81 -3.40
C HIS A 75 -2.24 -4.99 -4.50
N LEU A 76 -2.49 -5.91 -5.44
CA LEU A 76 -1.59 -6.14 -6.58
C LEU A 76 -1.49 -4.91 -7.49
N LEU A 77 -2.58 -4.18 -7.72
CA LEU A 77 -2.54 -2.91 -8.47
C LEU A 77 -1.67 -1.86 -7.78
N GLN A 78 -1.68 -1.80 -6.44
CA GLN A 78 -0.81 -0.89 -5.68
C GLN A 78 0.67 -1.29 -5.80
N LEU A 79 0.98 -2.59 -5.80
CA LEU A 79 2.32 -3.11 -6.03
C LEU A 79 2.78 -2.79 -7.46
N ASP A 80 1.98 -3.12 -8.48
CA ASP A 80 2.25 -2.82 -9.89
C ASP A 80 2.53 -1.33 -10.08
N SER A 81 1.71 -0.46 -9.48
CA SER A 81 1.89 1.00 -9.54
C SER A 81 3.19 1.44 -8.85
N ALA A 82 3.48 0.91 -7.66
CA ALA A 82 4.72 1.23 -6.95
C ALA A 82 5.96 0.77 -7.73
N MET A 83 5.90 -0.38 -8.42
CA MET A 83 6.98 -0.87 -9.27
C MET A 83 7.17 0.03 -10.49
N ALA A 84 6.09 0.43 -11.16
CA ALA A 84 6.15 1.34 -12.30
C ALA A 84 6.72 2.72 -11.91
N GLU A 85 6.24 3.31 -10.81
CA GLU A 85 6.76 4.56 -10.26
C GLU A 85 8.23 4.43 -9.84
N GLY A 86 8.60 3.30 -9.23
CA GLY A 86 9.98 2.99 -8.90
C GLY A 86 10.89 3.05 -10.12
N MET A 87 10.48 2.45 -11.25
CA MET A 87 11.24 2.56 -12.50
C MET A 87 11.41 3.99 -12.99
N GLN A 88 10.43 4.88 -12.77
CA GLN A 88 10.58 6.29 -13.13
C GLN A 88 11.60 6.99 -12.24
N ILE A 89 11.57 6.76 -10.92
CA ILE A 89 12.54 7.30 -9.96
C ILE A 89 13.97 6.87 -10.33
N LEU A 90 14.13 5.58 -10.67
CA LEU A 90 15.43 5.02 -11.06
C LEU A 90 15.95 5.67 -12.35
N LYS A 91 15.10 5.80 -13.38
CA LYS A 91 15.45 6.44 -14.67
C LYS A 91 15.77 7.93 -14.51
N ALA A 92 15.05 8.63 -13.64
CA ALA A 92 15.29 10.04 -13.36
C ALA A 92 16.53 10.28 -12.49
N GLY A 93 17.15 9.24 -11.94
CA GLY A 93 18.32 9.36 -11.08
C GLY A 93 18.03 10.08 -9.75
N GLN A 94 16.76 10.11 -9.32
CA GLN A 94 16.30 10.83 -8.13
C GLN A 94 16.69 10.09 -6.83
N ARG A 95 17.99 10.10 -6.51
CA ARG A 95 18.54 9.36 -5.36
C ARG A 95 17.89 9.71 -4.01
N HIS A 96 17.42 10.95 -3.86
CA HIS A 96 16.76 11.42 -2.64
C HIS A 96 15.38 10.77 -2.41
N GLU A 97 14.71 10.33 -3.47
CA GLU A 97 13.39 9.68 -3.39
C GLU A 97 13.48 8.19 -3.06
N LEU A 98 14.65 7.56 -3.24
CA LEU A 98 14.84 6.13 -3.05
C LEU A 98 14.45 5.65 -1.65
N ASN A 99 14.73 6.44 -0.62
CA ASN A 99 14.39 6.05 0.75
C ASN A 99 12.88 6.12 0.99
N ALA A 100 12.22 7.19 0.55
CA ALA A 100 10.77 7.32 0.67
C ALA A 100 10.05 6.19 -0.07
N HIS A 101 10.50 5.87 -1.29
CA HIS A 101 9.91 4.78 -2.07
C HIS A 101 10.19 3.40 -1.46
N SER A 102 11.36 3.21 -0.84
CA SER A 102 11.64 1.99 -0.05
C SER A 102 10.69 1.81 1.12
N GLN A 103 10.29 2.91 1.80
CA GLN A 103 9.30 2.84 2.87
C GLN A 103 7.91 2.50 2.33
N ARG A 104 7.55 2.97 1.12
CA ARG A 104 6.30 2.60 0.47
C ARG A 104 6.20 1.08 0.24
N PHE A 105 7.24 0.45 -0.28
CA PHE A 105 7.26 -1.01 -0.44
C PHE A 105 7.15 -1.76 0.90
N LYS A 106 7.82 -1.27 1.94
CA LYS A 106 7.66 -1.84 3.30
C LYS A 106 6.23 -1.73 3.81
N SER A 107 5.60 -0.57 3.63
CA SER A 107 4.20 -0.38 4.04
C SER A 107 3.23 -1.29 3.26
N LEU A 108 3.45 -1.48 1.96
CA LEU A 108 2.66 -2.41 1.16
C LEU A 108 2.84 -3.86 1.64
N LEU A 109 4.08 -4.25 1.95
CA LEU A 109 4.37 -5.57 2.51
C LEU A 109 3.69 -5.79 3.86
N GLU A 110 3.79 -4.85 4.80
CA GLU A 110 3.09 -4.95 6.09
C GLU A 110 1.56 -4.97 5.92
N GLY A 111 1.04 -4.20 4.96
CA GLY A 111 -0.38 -4.26 4.58
C GLY A 111 -0.81 -5.65 4.08
N SER A 112 0.05 -6.32 3.32
CA SER A 112 -0.19 -7.70 2.87
C SER A 112 -0.22 -8.69 4.04
N TYR A 113 0.66 -8.53 5.03
CA TYR A 113 0.69 -9.35 6.24
C TYR A 113 -0.60 -9.25 7.06
N ALA A 114 -1.16 -8.04 7.13
CA ALA A 114 -2.42 -7.80 7.82
C ALA A 114 -3.58 -8.51 7.10
N GLN A 115 -3.68 -8.37 5.78
CA GLN A 115 -4.82 -8.85 4.99
C GLN A 115 -4.76 -10.34 4.66
N PHE A 116 -3.58 -10.86 4.29
CA PHE A 116 -3.42 -12.20 3.71
C PHE A 116 -2.56 -13.13 4.57
N GLY A 117 -1.94 -12.57 5.63
CA GLY A 117 -1.10 -13.30 6.56
C GLY A 117 0.38 -13.29 6.17
N ARG A 118 1.24 -13.90 7.01
CA ARG A 118 2.70 -13.80 6.91
C ARG A 118 3.35 -15.04 6.30
N SER A 119 2.59 -16.10 6.07
CA SER A 119 3.10 -17.39 5.63
C SER A 119 2.56 -17.77 4.27
N VAL A 120 3.42 -18.32 3.43
CA VAL A 120 3.05 -18.90 2.13
C VAL A 120 2.09 -20.09 2.24
N PHE A 121 2.03 -20.72 3.41
CA PHE A 121 1.14 -21.85 3.70
C PHE A 121 -0.27 -21.42 4.09
N GLN A 122 -0.52 -20.12 4.23
CA GLN A 122 -1.88 -19.61 4.45
C GLN A 122 -2.65 -19.59 3.12
N PRO A 123 -3.99 -19.69 3.13
CA PRO A 123 -4.79 -19.80 1.91
C PRO A 123 -4.55 -18.69 0.88
N LEU A 124 -4.18 -17.48 1.34
CA LEU A 124 -3.85 -16.34 0.49
C LEU A 124 -2.37 -15.91 0.62
N GLY A 125 -1.51 -16.80 1.11
CA GLY A 125 -0.09 -16.54 1.36
C GLY A 125 0.67 -16.10 0.11
N LYS A 126 0.19 -16.47 -1.09
CA LYS A 126 0.73 -16.06 -2.38
C LYS A 126 0.63 -14.55 -2.63
N CYS A 127 -0.38 -13.89 -2.09
CA CYS A 127 -0.50 -12.43 -2.15
C CYS A 127 0.61 -11.75 -1.36
N THR A 128 0.94 -12.31 -0.20
CA THR A 128 2.09 -11.88 0.60
C THR A 128 3.41 -12.17 -0.10
N SER A 129 3.56 -13.35 -0.74
CA SER A 129 4.75 -13.66 -1.55
C SER A 129 4.97 -12.64 -2.66
N ALA A 130 3.91 -12.23 -3.38
CA ALA A 130 3.99 -11.18 -4.38
C ALA A 130 4.54 -9.87 -3.78
N ALA A 131 4.02 -9.44 -2.62
CA ALA A 131 4.53 -8.25 -1.94
C ALA A 131 6.00 -8.38 -1.51
N ILE A 132 6.41 -9.56 -1.02
CA ILE A 132 7.81 -9.85 -0.66
C ILE A 132 8.71 -9.67 -1.88
N PHE A 133 8.38 -10.31 -3.01
CA PHE A 133 9.21 -10.26 -4.21
C PHE A 133 9.20 -8.88 -4.88
N ALA A 134 8.09 -8.15 -4.85
CA ALA A 134 8.04 -6.75 -5.28
C ALA A 134 8.98 -5.86 -4.44
N ASN A 135 8.99 -6.04 -3.12
CA ASN A 135 9.92 -5.32 -2.24
C ASN A 135 11.38 -5.74 -2.50
N SER A 136 11.67 -7.04 -2.64
CA SER A 136 13.01 -7.54 -2.94
C SER A 136 13.53 -7.03 -4.28
N TRP A 137 12.68 -7.02 -5.32
CA TRP A 137 12.97 -6.41 -6.62
C TRP A 137 13.39 -4.95 -6.47
N TRP A 138 12.64 -4.16 -5.71
CA TRP A 138 12.99 -2.75 -5.46
C TRP A 138 14.30 -2.60 -4.69
N GLN A 139 14.51 -3.39 -3.65
CA GLN A 139 15.76 -3.36 -2.87
C GLN A 139 16.98 -3.76 -3.71
N ALA A 140 16.82 -4.69 -4.65
CA ALA A 140 17.88 -5.06 -5.58
C ALA A 140 18.30 -3.87 -6.48
N HIS A 141 17.33 -3.12 -7.03
CA HIS A 141 17.60 -1.88 -7.76
C HIS A 141 18.30 -0.82 -6.91
N VAL A 142 17.81 -0.56 -5.69
CA VAL A 142 18.41 0.41 -4.77
C VAL A 142 19.86 0.03 -4.45
N THR A 143 20.11 -1.27 -4.24
CA THR A 143 21.45 -1.78 -3.96
C THR A 143 22.36 -1.62 -5.16
N ALA A 144 21.89 -1.97 -6.37
CA ALA A 144 22.64 -1.80 -7.60
C ALA A 144 23.04 -0.32 -7.82
N ILE A 145 22.13 0.63 -7.62
CA ILE A 145 22.43 2.06 -7.72
C ILE A 145 23.51 2.48 -6.73
N ARG A 146 23.44 2.00 -5.48
CA ARG A 146 24.45 2.31 -4.45
C ARG A 146 25.83 1.75 -4.81
N GLN A 147 25.88 0.67 -5.58
CA GLN A 147 27.11 0.03 -6.07
C GLN A 147 27.52 0.51 -7.47
N GLY A 148 27.06 1.69 -7.89
CA GLY A 148 27.46 2.28 -9.18
C GLY A 148 26.72 1.71 -10.39
N GLY A 149 25.54 1.14 -10.19
CA GLY A 149 24.67 0.61 -11.25
C GLY A 149 24.92 -0.87 -11.59
N THR A 150 25.77 -1.56 -10.84
CA THR A 150 26.03 -2.99 -11.03
C THR A 150 25.25 -3.79 -10.00
N GLU A 151 24.58 -4.86 -10.44
CA GLU A 151 23.93 -5.80 -9.51
C GLU A 151 24.98 -6.54 -8.68
N PRO A 152 24.87 -6.58 -7.34
CA PRO A 152 25.78 -7.38 -6.51
C PRO A 152 25.68 -8.87 -6.80
N ILE A 153 24.47 -9.34 -7.11
CA ILE A 153 24.19 -10.71 -7.52
C ILE A 153 23.58 -10.63 -8.92
N PRO A 154 24.31 -11.05 -9.97
CA PRO A 154 23.82 -10.96 -11.34
C PRO A 154 22.49 -11.70 -11.53
N GLY A 155 21.51 -11.01 -12.12
CA GLY A 155 20.19 -11.58 -12.42
C GLY A 155 19.21 -11.58 -11.25
N SER A 156 19.59 -11.03 -10.10
CA SER A 156 18.72 -10.95 -8.91
C SER A 156 17.48 -10.09 -9.17
N ILE A 157 17.64 -8.98 -9.89
CA ILE A 157 16.52 -8.10 -10.25
C ILE A 157 15.50 -8.86 -11.09
N GLN A 158 15.96 -9.56 -12.13
CA GLN A 158 15.08 -10.32 -13.01
C GLN A 158 14.42 -11.49 -12.27
N SER A 159 15.19 -12.24 -11.48
CA SER A 159 14.67 -13.34 -10.66
C SER A 159 13.56 -12.89 -9.71
N HIS A 160 13.71 -11.75 -9.03
CA HIS A 160 12.64 -11.20 -8.19
C HIS A 160 11.42 -10.73 -8.98
N MET A 161 11.60 -10.22 -10.19
CA MET A 161 10.48 -9.88 -11.08
C MET A 161 9.72 -11.13 -11.52
N ASP A 162 10.41 -12.20 -11.89
CA ASP A 162 9.79 -13.45 -12.33
C ASP A 162 8.97 -14.08 -11.20
N GLU A 163 9.54 -14.12 -9.99
CA GLU A 163 8.85 -14.57 -8.79
C GLU A 163 7.65 -13.68 -8.44
N TYR A 164 7.76 -12.36 -8.61
CA TYR A 164 6.62 -11.45 -8.43
C TYR A 164 5.48 -11.80 -9.38
N ILE A 165 5.77 -11.96 -10.68
CA ILE A 165 4.77 -12.27 -11.71
C ILE A 165 4.07 -13.60 -11.41
N LEU A 166 4.83 -14.63 -11.04
CA LEU A 166 4.29 -15.94 -10.67
C LEU A 166 3.36 -15.84 -9.45
N ASN A 167 3.83 -15.23 -8.36
CA ASN A 167 3.04 -15.14 -7.13
C ASN A 167 1.83 -14.19 -7.26
N ARG A 168 1.91 -13.18 -8.15
CA ARG A 168 0.78 -12.31 -8.52
C ARG A 168 -0.34 -13.12 -9.18
N ALA A 169 -0.02 -13.99 -10.12
CA ALA A 169 -1.00 -14.87 -10.76
C ALA A 169 -1.62 -15.85 -9.73
N ASP A 170 -0.77 -16.52 -8.95
CA ASP A 170 -1.21 -17.47 -7.91
C ASP A 170 -2.09 -16.81 -6.84
N CYS A 171 -1.80 -15.56 -6.47
CA CYS A 171 -2.60 -14.77 -5.53
C CYS A 171 -4.04 -14.58 -6.03
N LEU A 172 -4.20 -14.14 -7.29
CA LEU A 172 -5.53 -13.95 -7.89
C LEU A 172 -6.29 -15.27 -8.00
N GLN A 173 -5.60 -16.35 -8.37
CA GLN A 173 -6.19 -17.67 -8.43
C GLN A 173 -6.67 -18.15 -7.05
N SER A 174 -5.83 -17.98 -6.02
CA SER A 174 -6.15 -18.41 -4.65
C SER A 174 -7.23 -17.55 -4.00
N ALA A 175 -7.43 -16.31 -4.46
CA ALA A 175 -8.49 -15.44 -3.96
C ALA A 175 -9.85 -15.68 -4.65
N ASN A 176 -9.86 -16.34 -5.81
CA ASN A 176 -11.04 -16.49 -6.64
C ASN A 176 -11.99 -17.58 -6.09
N PRO A 177 -13.24 -17.22 -5.69
CA PRO A 177 -14.18 -18.19 -5.13
C PRO A 177 -14.64 -19.26 -6.14
N SER A 178 -14.51 -19.01 -7.44
CA SER A 178 -14.93 -19.96 -8.48
C SER A 178 -13.96 -21.13 -8.66
N VAL A 179 -12.74 -21.03 -8.13
CA VAL A 179 -11.70 -22.07 -8.29
C VAL A 179 -11.89 -23.21 -7.28
N GLU A 180 -12.45 -22.93 -6.10
CA GLU A 180 -12.66 -23.94 -5.04
C GLU A 180 -13.84 -24.88 -5.35
N THR A 181 -14.83 -24.43 -6.11
CA THR A 181 -15.98 -25.24 -6.54
C THR A 181 -15.62 -26.31 -7.58
N ALA A 182 -14.40 -26.28 -8.14
CA ALA A 182 -13.92 -27.24 -9.14
C ALA A 182 -13.16 -28.44 -8.55
N ALA A 183 -13.24 -28.69 -7.23
CA ALA A 183 -12.69 -29.91 -6.65
C ALA A 183 -13.42 -31.16 -7.21
N PRO A 184 -12.70 -32.16 -7.73
CA PRO A 184 -13.31 -33.34 -8.34
C PRO A 184 -14.08 -34.12 -7.27
N THR A 185 -15.37 -34.33 -7.53
CA THR A 185 -16.18 -35.32 -6.83
C THR A 185 -15.50 -36.68 -7.04
N ILE A 186 -14.72 -37.13 -6.06
CA ILE A 186 -14.22 -38.50 -6.02
C ILE A 186 -15.45 -39.37 -5.79
N ASP A 187 -16.03 -39.86 -6.89
CA ASP A 187 -17.09 -40.85 -6.90
C ASP A 187 -16.58 -42.12 -6.20
N LYS A 188 -16.97 -42.28 -4.94
CA LYS A 188 -16.58 -43.39 -4.07
C LYS A 188 -17.51 -44.60 -4.23
N THR A 189 -18.00 -44.87 -5.45
CA THR A 189 -19.05 -45.89 -5.67
C THR A 189 -18.66 -47.03 -6.61
N ARG A 190 -17.36 -47.24 -6.90
CA ARG A 190 -16.96 -48.33 -7.83
C ARG A 190 -15.85 -49.25 -7.32
N ARG A 191 -15.97 -49.76 -6.08
CA ARG A 191 -15.19 -50.92 -5.59
C ARG A 191 -15.93 -51.76 -4.55
N ILE A 192 -17.17 -52.14 -4.82
CA ILE A 192 -17.81 -53.26 -4.11
C ILE A 192 -18.35 -54.20 -5.19
N ASP A 193 -17.47 -54.86 -5.94
CA ASP A 193 -17.87 -55.99 -6.80
C ASP A 193 -16.70 -56.91 -7.21
N GLN A 194 -15.61 -56.92 -6.44
CA GLN A 194 -14.54 -57.90 -6.62
C GLN A 194 -13.98 -58.35 -5.27
N ARG A 195 -14.73 -59.23 -4.60
CA ARG A 195 -14.15 -60.32 -3.80
C ARG A 195 -15.20 -61.42 -3.68
N THR A 196 -14.94 -62.45 -4.50
CA THR A 196 -15.18 -63.89 -4.27
C THR A 196 -15.47 -64.29 -2.84
#